data_AF-A0A537MR08-F1
#
_entry.id   AF-A0A537MR08-F1
#
_cell.length_a   1.000
_cell.length_b   1.000
_cell.length_c   1.000
_cell.angle_alpha   90.00
_cell.angle_beta   90.00
_cell.angle_gamma   90.00
#
_symmetry.space_group_name_H-M   'P 1'
#
loop_
_entity.id
_entity.type
_entity.pdbx_description
1 polymer ?
#
loop_
_entity_poly.entity_id
_entity_poly.type
_entity_poly.pdbx_seq_one_letter_code
_entity_poly.pdbx_strand_id
1 'polypeptide(L)'
;MISYARQNSDGRPELAAPLADDHIAPAPRVSVQAFCETVETAAAVQTAGEDRRLDKAHVKIQMGGMAAAVEAYRSAPTPNVIVVEADGRNNILAGLDQLASVCDAGTRVVVIGRINDVSLYRELVRRGVSDYVIAPVGTLDVVRSICNLFSAPEAKSVGRIIAVVGAKGGVGASTIAHNVAWAIARDLAMDSVVADLDLAFGTAGLDYNQDPPQGIADAVFSPDRVDTAFIDRLL
;
A
#
# COMPACT_ATOMS: atom_id res chain seq x y z
N MET A 1 -65.58 -5.44 -0.63
CA MET A 1 -64.58 -6.46 -1.02
C MET A 1 -63.25 -5.98 -0.48
N ILE A 2 -62.77 -6.64 0.59
CA ILE A 2 -61.69 -6.17 1.47
C ILE A 2 -60.35 -6.51 0.80
N SER A 3 -59.53 -5.49 0.54
CA SER A 3 -58.19 -5.64 -0.03
C SER A 3 -57.20 -5.96 1.08
N TYR A 4 -56.63 -7.17 1.06
CA TYR A 4 -55.56 -7.58 1.97
C TYR A 4 -54.22 -7.01 1.46
N ALA A 5 -53.64 -6.09 2.22
CA ALA A 5 -52.24 -5.69 2.06
C ALA A 5 -51.34 -6.84 2.54
N ARG A 6 -50.54 -7.43 1.64
CA ARG A 6 -49.43 -8.31 2.02
C ARG A 6 -48.26 -7.46 2.50
N GLN A 7 -48.04 -7.44 3.82
CA GLN A 7 -46.77 -7.08 4.42
C GLN A 7 -45.76 -8.19 4.07
N ASN A 8 -44.78 -7.89 3.22
CA ASN A 8 -43.57 -8.70 3.12
C ASN A 8 -42.61 -8.20 4.21
N SER A 9 -42.70 -8.84 5.37
CA SER A 9 -41.63 -8.88 6.36
C SER A 9 -40.60 -9.91 5.93
N ASP A 10 -39.50 -9.47 5.34
CA ASP A 10 -38.28 -10.27 5.27
C ASP A 10 -37.08 -9.35 5.53
N GLY A 11 -36.83 -9.13 6.81
CA GLY A 11 -35.58 -8.58 7.32
C GLY A 11 -34.48 -9.62 7.18
N ARG A 12 -34.01 -9.83 5.94
CA ARG A 12 -32.72 -10.47 5.69
C ARG A 12 -31.64 -9.45 6.01
N PRO A 13 -30.70 -9.73 6.93
CA PRO A 13 -29.50 -8.91 7.02
C PRO A 13 -28.83 -8.94 5.65
N GLU A 14 -28.55 -7.76 5.10
CA GLU A 14 -27.64 -7.62 3.96
C GLU A 14 -26.39 -8.42 4.30
N LEU A 15 -26.19 -9.55 3.63
CA LEU A 15 -24.94 -10.28 3.72
C LEU A 15 -23.87 -9.29 3.26
N ALA A 16 -23.03 -8.86 4.21
CA ALA A 16 -21.85 -8.09 3.96
C ALA A 16 -21.15 -8.65 2.73
N ALA A 17 -20.86 -7.79 1.76
CA ALA A 17 -20.11 -8.15 0.58
C ALA A 17 -18.90 -9.00 1.00
N PRO A 18 -18.58 -10.08 0.26
CA PRO A 18 -17.45 -10.92 0.60
C PRO A 18 -16.22 -10.03 0.76
N LEU A 19 -15.52 -10.20 1.90
CA LEU A 19 -14.28 -9.51 2.23
C LEU A 19 -13.45 -9.41 0.96
N ALA A 20 -13.24 -8.19 0.48
CA ALA A 20 -12.40 -7.92 -0.68
C ALA A 20 -11.10 -8.69 -0.48
N ASP A 21 -10.72 -9.44 -1.52
CA ASP A 21 -9.48 -10.21 -1.61
C ASP A 21 -8.37 -9.51 -0.80
N ASP A 22 -7.80 -10.21 0.19
CA ASP A 22 -6.92 -9.71 1.26
C ASP A 22 -5.52 -9.35 0.71
N HIS A 23 -5.52 -8.66 -0.42
CA HIS A 23 -4.38 -8.26 -1.20
C HIS A 23 -3.77 -7.03 -0.56
N ILE A 24 -2.77 -7.27 0.28
CA ILE A 24 -1.92 -6.21 0.80
C ILE A 24 -0.99 -5.75 -0.33
N ALA A 25 -1.24 -4.55 -0.86
CA ALA A 25 -0.37 -3.92 -1.85
C ALA A 25 1.04 -3.70 -1.26
N PRO A 26 2.11 -3.88 -2.05
CA PRO A 26 3.47 -3.67 -1.57
C PRO A 26 3.72 -2.20 -1.24
N ALA A 27 4.51 -1.95 -0.19
CA ALA A 27 4.85 -0.60 0.21
C ALA A 27 5.79 0.08 -0.82
N PRO A 28 5.68 1.41 -1.02
CA PRO A 28 6.67 2.17 -1.78
C PRO A 28 8.04 2.19 -1.08
N ARG A 29 9.05 2.79 -1.72
CA ARG A 29 10.35 3.01 -1.07
C ARG A 29 10.21 4.01 0.07
N VAL A 30 10.24 3.52 1.31
CA VAL A 30 10.03 4.32 2.52
C VAL A 30 10.99 3.91 3.64
N SER A 31 11.30 4.85 4.52
CA SER A 31 12.00 4.59 5.77
C SER A 31 11.01 4.31 6.90
N VAL A 32 11.21 3.19 7.60
CA VAL A 32 10.41 2.80 8.77
C VAL A 32 11.34 2.67 9.96
N GLN A 33 11.02 3.35 11.06
CA GLN A 33 11.75 3.18 12.31
C GLN A 33 10.79 2.73 13.41
N ALA A 34 11.08 1.57 13.99
CA ALA A 34 10.27 0.96 15.03
C ALA A 34 10.94 1.08 16.39
N PHE A 35 10.22 1.62 17.37
CA PHE A 35 10.61 1.72 18.75
C PHE A 35 9.79 0.74 19.59
N CYS A 36 10.40 -0.40 19.90
CA CYS A 36 9.74 -1.49 20.62
C CYS A 36 10.07 -1.43 22.12
N GLU A 37 9.12 -1.84 22.96
CA GLU A 37 9.32 -2.07 24.40
C GLU A 37 9.55 -3.56 24.69
N THR A 38 8.92 -4.45 23.92
CA THR A 38 8.99 -5.90 24.08
C THR A 38 9.81 -6.58 22.98
N VAL A 39 10.41 -7.72 23.31
CA VAL A 39 11.22 -8.51 22.37
C VAL A 39 10.31 -9.17 21.33
N GLU A 40 9.09 -9.51 21.71
CA GLU A 40 8.07 -10.10 20.84
C GLU A 40 7.70 -9.14 19.71
N THR A 41 7.41 -7.87 20.03
CA THR A 41 7.12 -6.85 19.02
C THR A 41 8.34 -6.57 18.15
N ALA A 42 9.53 -6.49 18.74
CA ALA A 42 10.77 -6.30 17.97
C ALA A 42 11.02 -7.46 16.97
N ALA A 43 10.76 -8.70 17.39
CA ALA A 43 10.87 -9.88 16.52
C ALA A 43 9.83 -9.85 15.40
N ALA A 44 8.57 -9.49 15.70
CA ALA A 44 7.53 -9.36 14.70
C ALA A 44 7.86 -8.29 13.64
N VAL A 45 8.39 -7.14 14.06
CA VAL A 45 8.84 -6.08 13.15
C VAL A 45 10.05 -6.51 12.33
N GLN A 46 11.01 -7.23 12.93
CA GLN A 46 12.18 -7.75 12.22
C GLN A 46 11.76 -8.71 11.09
N THR A 47 10.91 -9.69 11.40
CA THR A 47 10.39 -10.62 10.39
C THR A 47 9.52 -9.89 9.36
N ALA A 48 8.81 -8.83 9.75
CA ALA A 48 8.03 -8.02 8.81
C ALA A 48 8.93 -7.29 7.80
N GLY A 49 10.10 -6.80 8.23
CA GLY A 49 11.09 -6.18 7.34
C GLY A 49 11.70 -7.13 6.30
N GLU A 50 11.53 -8.44 6.47
CA GLU A 50 11.97 -9.48 5.52
C GLU A 50 10.84 -9.96 4.59
N ASP A 51 9.61 -9.44 4.76
CA ASP A 51 8.47 -9.78 3.88
C ASP A 51 8.62 -9.10 2.52
N ARG A 52 8.34 -9.85 1.44
CA ARG A 52 8.40 -9.37 0.05
C ARG A 52 7.60 -8.09 -0.20
N ARG A 53 6.53 -7.85 0.55
CA ARG A 53 5.70 -6.62 0.43
C ARG A 53 6.41 -5.38 0.96
N LEU A 54 7.39 -5.56 1.84
CA LEU A 54 8.24 -4.50 2.41
C LEU A 54 9.68 -4.52 1.86
N ASP A 55 9.98 -5.29 0.79
CA ASP A 55 11.32 -5.34 0.15
C ASP A 55 11.92 -3.96 -0.17
N LYS A 56 11.06 -2.98 -0.46
CA LYS A 56 11.46 -1.60 -0.80
C LYS A 56 11.56 -0.69 0.42
N ALA A 57 11.07 -1.12 1.58
CA ALA A 57 11.07 -0.35 2.81
C ALA A 57 12.34 -0.65 3.61
N HIS A 58 12.99 0.41 4.12
CA HIS A 58 14.14 0.27 5.00
C HIS A 58 13.66 0.31 6.44
N VAL A 59 13.56 -0.86 7.08
CA VAL A 59 13.12 -1.00 8.47
C VAL A 59 14.33 -0.96 9.41
N LYS A 60 14.30 -0.07 10.40
CA LYS A 60 15.24 -0.04 11.52
C LYS A 60 14.50 -0.24 12.83
N ILE A 61 15.08 -1.03 13.74
CA ILE A 61 14.46 -1.35 15.03
C ILE A 61 15.35 -0.81 16.14
N GLN A 62 14.72 -0.19 17.12
CA GLN A 62 15.35 0.32 18.32
C GLN A 62 14.49 -0.04 19.53
N MET A 63 15.13 -0.39 20.64
CA MET A 63 14.41 -0.62 21.90
C MET A 63 14.23 0.69 22.68
N GLY A 64 13.19 0.74 23.52
CA GLY A 64 12.91 1.85 24.45
C GLY A 64 11.59 2.58 24.21
N GLY A 65 10.74 2.04 23.33
CA GLY A 65 9.37 2.52 23.14
C GLY A 65 9.24 4.01 22.81
N MET A 66 8.14 4.60 23.26
CA MET A 66 7.79 5.99 22.97
C MET A 66 8.83 7.00 23.49
N ALA A 67 9.45 6.76 24.65
CA ALA A 67 10.45 7.65 25.21
C ALA A 67 11.73 7.72 24.37
N ALA A 68 12.20 6.57 23.86
CA ALA A 68 13.34 6.51 22.96
C ALA A 68 13.06 7.20 21.61
N ALA A 69 11.82 7.10 21.12
CA ALA A 69 11.40 7.79 19.90
C ALA A 69 11.49 9.32 20.06
N VAL A 70 10.94 9.87 21.15
CA VAL A 70 10.99 11.31 21.42
C VAL A 70 12.43 11.80 21.53
N GLU A 71 13.30 11.07 22.23
CA GLU A 71 14.70 11.48 22.40
C GLU A 71 15.47 11.40 21.07
N ALA A 72 15.25 10.36 20.27
CA ALA A 72 15.93 10.19 18.99
C ALA A 72 15.66 11.35 18.02
N TYR A 73 14.42 11.86 17.98
CA TYR A 73 14.00 12.88 17.02
C TYR A 73 14.11 14.32 17.52
N ARG A 74 14.59 14.55 18.74
CA ARG A 74 14.96 15.90 19.18
C ARG A 74 16.11 16.50 18.38
N SER A 75 17.02 15.66 17.89
CA SER A 75 18.25 16.08 17.20
C SER A 75 18.42 15.46 15.81
N ALA A 76 17.44 14.70 15.32
CA ALA A 76 17.48 14.04 14.03
C ALA A 76 16.13 14.15 13.31
N PRO A 77 16.12 14.21 11.96
CA PRO A 77 14.88 14.27 11.19
C PRO A 77 14.06 12.98 11.33
N THR A 78 12.73 13.08 11.21
CA THR A 78 11.85 11.93 11.30
C THR A 78 11.76 11.12 9.99
N PRO A 79 11.60 9.79 10.07
CA PRO A 79 11.40 8.95 8.89
C PRO A 79 9.99 9.12 8.32
N ASN A 80 9.70 8.37 7.24
CA ASN A 80 8.36 8.35 6.65
C ASN A 80 7.33 7.68 7.58
N VAL A 81 7.74 6.63 8.30
CA VAL A 81 6.90 5.89 9.23
C VAL A 81 7.63 5.68 10.55
N ILE A 82 6.98 6.04 11.65
CA ILE A 82 7.41 5.67 13.00
C ILE A 82 6.43 4.65 13.54
N VAL A 83 6.93 3.48 13.96
CA VAL A 83 6.16 2.49 14.71
C VAL A 83 6.57 2.61 16.18
N VAL A 84 5.63 2.86 17.09
CA VAL A 84 5.91 2.93 18.53
C VAL A 84 5.09 1.91 19.28
N GLU A 85 5.76 1.08 20.06
CA GLU A 85 5.10 0.27 21.07
C GLU A 85 4.94 1.07 22.35
N ALA A 86 3.76 0.98 22.97
CA ALA A 86 3.49 1.56 24.26
C ALA A 86 2.72 0.56 25.15
N ASP A 87 3.32 0.17 26.25
CA ASP A 87 2.61 -0.56 27.30
C ASP A 87 1.71 0.41 28.10
N GLY A 88 0.59 -0.10 28.61
CA GLY A 88 -0.41 0.67 29.35
C GLY A 88 0.08 1.27 30.68
N ARG A 89 1.36 1.05 31.04
CA ARG A 89 2.03 1.71 32.17
C ARG A 89 2.31 3.18 31.91
N ASN A 90 2.52 3.57 30.66
CA ASN A 90 2.77 4.95 30.26
C ASN A 90 1.49 5.56 29.68
N ASN A 91 1.27 6.86 29.94
CA ASN A 91 0.17 7.57 29.30
C ASN A 91 0.48 7.77 27.81
N ILE A 92 -0.01 6.84 26.98
CA ILE A 92 0.14 6.81 25.52
C ILE A 92 -0.16 8.19 24.92
N LEU A 93 -1.22 8.85 25.40
CA LEU A 93 -1.63 10.16 24.89
C LEU A 93 -0.60 11.24 25.18
N ALA A 94 -0.06 11.27 26.41
CA ALA A 94 0.96 12.27 26.79
C ALA A 94 2.27 12.06 26.02
N GLY A 95 2.68 10.80 25.80
CA GLY A 95 3.87 10.54 25.02
C GLY A 95 3.69 10.83 23.53
N LEU A 96 2.48 10.66 22.98
CA LEU A 96 2.14 11.11 21.62
C LEU A 96 2.16 12.64 21.50
N ASP A 97 1.67 13.36 22.52
CA ASP A 97 1.73 14.83 22.54
C ASP A 97 3.20 15.32 22.53
N GLN A 98 4.11 14.59 23.21
CA GLN A 98 5.55 14.86 23.15
C GLN A 98 6.15 14.52 21.78
N LEU A 99 5.81 13.35 21.22
CA LEU A 99 6.30 12.93 19.91
C LEU A 99 5.84 13.90 18.80
N ALA A 100 4.61 14.38 18.87
CA ALA A 100 4.06 15.36 17.92
C ALA A 100 4.86 16.68 17.90
N SER A 101 5.51 17.07 19.01
CA SER A 101 6.34 18.27 19.06
C SER A 101 7.69 18.16 18.33
N VAL A 102 8.10 16.93 18.00
CA VAL A 102 9.37 16.63 17.31
C VAL A 102 9.17 15.98 15.93
N CYS A 103 7.92 15.72 15.52
CA CYS A 103 7.61 15.09 14.24
C CYS A 103 7.40 16.10 13.11
N ASP A 104 7.97 15.79 11.94
CA ASP A 104 7.66 16.50 10.71
C ASP A 104 6.25 16.16 10.20
N ALA A 105 5.59 17.12 9.55
CA ALA A 105 4.19 17.01 9.09
C ALA A 105 3.91 15.83 8.12
N GLY A 106 4.95 15.25 7.51
CA GLY A 106 4.83 14.13 6.59
C GLY A 106 5.03 12.75 7.22
N THR A 107 5.37 12.69 8.51
CA THR A 107 5.65 11.44 9.21
C THR A 107 4.35 10.78 9.66
N ARG A 108 4.19 9.52 9.29
CA ARG A 108 3.05 8.68 9.71
C ARG A 108 3.43 7.93 10.99
N VAL A 109 2.50 7.85 11.94
CA VAL A 109 2.74 7.20 13.23
C VAL A 109 1.80 6.02 13.39
N VAL A 110 2.37 4.84 13.60
CA VAL A 110 1.66 3.61 13.97
C VAL A 110 1.93 3.32 15.43
N VAL A 111 0.87 3.09 16.20
CA VAL A 111 0.99 2.78 17.63
C VAL A 111 0.61 1.32 17.86
N ILE A 112 1.48 0.57 18.52
CA ILE A 112 1.22 -0.79 18.99
C ILE A 112 0.95 -0.73 20.48
N GLY A 113 -0.22 -1.17 20.93
CA GLY A 113 -0.59 -1.11 22.34
C GLY A 113 -1.51 -2.24 22.76
N ARG A 114 -1.69 -2.43 24.07
CA ARG A 114 -2.48 -3.56 24.62
C ARG A 114 -3.93 -3.21 24.93
N ILE A 115 -4.29 -1.93 24.89
CA ILE A 115 -5.58 -1.43 25.35
C ILE A 115 -6.58 -1.43 24.20
N ASN A 116 -7.58 -2.31 24.28
CA ASN A 116 -8.69 -2.33 23.33
C ASN A 116 -9.85 -1.46 23.83
N ASP A 117 -9.71 -0.13 23.71
CA ASP A 117 -10.72 0.84 24.13
C ASP A 117 -11.07 1.81 22.99
N VAL A 118 -12.37 1.95 22.72
CA VAL A 118 -12.90 2.77 21.62
C VAL A 118 -12.67 4.27 21.87
N SER A 119 -12.66 4.71 23.13
CA SER A 119 -12.40 6.09 23.50
C SER A 119 -10.93 6.42 23.26
N LEU A 120 -10.01 5.52 23.66
CA LEU A 120 -8.58 5.66 23.35
C LEU A 120 -8.37 5.75 21.83
N TYR A 121 -8.94 4.82 21.06
CA TYR A 121 -8.81 4.82 19.60
C TYR A 121 -9.26 6.15 18.97
N ARG A 122 -10.43 6.68 19.36
CA ARG A 122 -10.92 7.97 18.86
C ARG A 122 -9.95 9.11 19.20
N GLU A 123 -9.34 9.06 20.37
CA GLU A 123 -8.44 10.09 20.87
C GLU A 123 -7.05 10.02 20.19
N LEU A 124 -6.63 8.83 19.75
CA LEU A 124 -5.47 8.62 18.87
C LEU A 124 -5.73 9.17 17.45
N VAL A 125 -6.89 8.85 16.87
CA VAL A 125 -7.28 9.37 15.54
C VAL A 125 -7.33 10.90 15.54
N ARG A 126 -7.86 11.51 16.61
CA ARG A 126 -7.88 12.98 16.77
C ARG A 126 -6.49 13.61 16.81
N ARG A 127 -5.47 12.88 17.27
CA ARG A 127 -4.06 13.31 17.28
C ARG A 127 -3.34 13.03 15.97
N GLY A 128 -4.01 12.47 14.97
CA GLY A 128 -3.40 12.15 13.67
C GLY A 128 -2.56 10.88 13.67
N VAL A 129 -2.73 9.98 14.65
CA VAL A 129 -2.15 8.64 14.59
C VAL A 129 -2.71 7.93 13.36
N SER A 130 -1.82 7.38 12.54
CA SER A 130 -2.18 6.81 11.24
C SER A 130 -2.77 5.41 11.37
N ASP A 131 -2.33 4.63 12.36
CA ASP A 131 -2.92 3.32 12.67
C ASP A 131 -2.67 2.92 14.14
N TYR A 132 -3.56 2.10 14.71
CA TYR A 132 -3.43 1.53 16.05
C TYR A 132 -3.60 0.01 16.00
N VAL A 133 -2.54 -0.73 16.32
CA VAL A 133 -2.52 -2.20 16.29
C VAL A 133 -2.52 -2.74 17.73
N ILE A 134 -3.41 -3.67 18.01
CA ILE A 134 -3.54 -4.26 19.34
C ILE A 134 -2.52 -5.40 19.49
N ALA A 135 -1.64 -5.30 20.48
CA ALA A 135 -0.68 -6.34 20.84
C ALA A 135 -1.36 -7.52 21.56
N PRO A 136 -0.85 -8.76 21.40
CA PRO A 136 0.37 -9.14 20.68
C PRO A 136 0.20 -9.09 19.16
N VAL A 137 1.21 -8.57 18.47
CA VAL A 137 1.19 -8.43 17.00
C VAL A 137 2.00 -9.54 16.34
N GLY A 138 1.50 -10.08 15.24
CA GLY A 138 2.25 -10.96 14.35
C GLY A 138 2.90 -10.18 13.20
N THR A 139 3.76 -10.87 12.45
CA THR A 139 4.43 -10.35 11.25
C THR A 139 3.45 -9.70 10.27
N LEU A 140 2.34 -10.41 9.96
CA LEU A 140 1.36 -9.93 8.99
C LEU A 140 0.59 -8.69 9.47
N ASP A 141 0.39 -8.53 10.78
CA ASP A 141 -0.29 -7.35 11.33
C ASP A 141 0.58 -6.10 11.12
N VAL A 142 1.90 -6.23 11.35
CA VAL A 142 2.87 -5.15 11.09
C VAL A 142 2.96 -4.82 9.60
N VAL A 143 3.08 -5.84 8.73
CA VAL A 143 3.11 -5.66 7.27
C VAL A 143 1.85 -4.95 6.79
N ARG A 144 0.67 -5.42 7.23
CA ARG A 144 -0.61 -4.83 6.86
C ARG A 144 -0.72 -3.38 7.31
N SER A 145 -0.36 -3.10 8.56
CA SER A 145 -0.39 -1.74 9.12
C SER A 145 0.48 -0.80 8.28
N ILE A 146 1.74 -1.16 8.02
CA ILE A 146 2.67 -0.33 7.24
C ILE A 146 2.22 -0.16 5.78
N CYS A 147 1.82 -1.22 5.11
CA CYS A 147 1.35 -1.15 3.72
C CYS A 147 0.09 -0.28 3.58
N ASN A 148 -0.86 -0.41 4.52
CA ASN A 148 -2.12 0.34 4.47
C ASN A 148 -1.93 1.85 4.65
N LEU A 149 -0.82 2.30 5.25
CA LEU A 149 -0.47 3.73 5.32
C LEU A 149 -0.30 4.39 3.94
N PHE A 150 0.00 3.59 2.92
CA PHE A 150 0.26 4.03 1.54
C PHE A 150 -0.77 3.49 0.55
N SER A 151 -1.55 2.47 0.94
CA SER A 151 -2.74 2.05 0.22
C SER A 151 -3.81 3.12 0.39
N ALA A 152 -3.94 4.03 -0.58
CA ALA A 152 -5.06 4.98 -0.59
C ALA A 152 -6.38 4.20 -0.77
N PRO A 153 -7.29 4.18 0.23
CA PRO A 153 -8.60 3.52 0.07
C PRO A 153 -9.45 4.20 -1.02
N GLU A 154 -9.15 5.47 -1.30
CA GLU A 154 -9.83 6.32 -2.28
C GLU A 154 -9.11 6.42 -3.62
N ALA A 155 -7.96 5.75 -3.80
CA ALA A 155 -7.39 5.65 -5.14
C ALA A 155 -8.35 4.80 -5.98
N LYS A 156 -9.27 5.48 -6.68
CA LYS A 156 -10.04 4.90 -7.77
C LYS A 156 -9.06 4.08 -8.58
N SER A 157 -9.38 2.80 -8.80
CA SER A 157 -8.63 1.95 -9.71
C SER A 157 -8.46 2.73 -11.02
N VAL A 158 -7.25 3.25 -11.23
CA VAL A 158 -6.91 4.10 -12.38
C VAL A 158 -6.93 3.30 -13.69
N GLY A 159 -6.95 1.97 -13.57
CA GLY A 159 -7.11 1.04 -14.69
C GLY A 159 -7.00 -0.41 -14.22
N ARG A 160 -7.13 -1.32 -15.18
CA ARG A 160 -6.91 -2.76 -14.99
C ARG A 160 -5.66 -3.18 -15.76
N ILE A 161 -4.80 -3.96 -15.11
CA ILE A 161 -3.61 -4.54 -15.75
C ILE A 161 -3.98 -5.97 -16.20
N ILE A 162 -3.74 -6.27 -17.48
CA ILE A 162 -3.93 -7.60 -18.06
C ILE A 162 -2.58 -8.06 -18.61
N ALA A 163 -2.04 -9.15 -18.06
CA ALA A 163 -0.80 -9.75 -18.54
C ALA A 163 -1.11 -10.93 -19.46
N VAL A 164 -0.58 -10.90 -20.69
CA VAL A 164 -0.68 -12.00 -21.66
C VAL A 164 0.70 -12.61 -21.84
N VAL A 165 0.87 -13.86 -21.43
CA VAL A 165 2.17 -14.56 -21.48
C VAL A 165 2.04 -15.80 -22.35
N GLY A 166 2.90 -15.92 -23.36
CA GLY A 166 2.92 -17.09 -24.24
C GLY A 166 3.59 -18.29 -23.57
N ALA A 167 2.97 -19.46 -23.65
CA ALA A 167 3.57 -20.71 -23.15
C ALA A 167 4.77 -21.18 -23.99
N LYS A 168 4.86 -20.72 -25.24
CA LYS A 168 5.95 -21.00 -26.18
C LYS A 168 6.06 -19.85 -27.20
N GLY A 169 7.20 -19.72 -27.87
CA GLY A 169 7.33 -18.81 -29.01
C GLY A 169 6.31 -19.12 -30.12
N GLY A 170 5.70 -18.07 -30.68
CA GLY A 170 4.77 -18.19 -31.80
C GLY A 170 3.34 -18.65 -31.45
N VAL A 171 2.97 -18.73 -30.17
CA VAL A 171 1.59 -19.11 -29.76
C VAL A 171 0.56 -17.99 -29.95
N GLY A 172 0.97 -16.83 -30.45
CA GLY A 172 0.08 -15.69 -30.72
C GLY A 172 -0.20 -14.79 -29.50
N ALA A 173 0.65 -14.81 -28.47
CA ALA A 173 0.46 -13.96 -27.29
C ALA A 173 0.38 -12.47 -27.63
N SER A 174 1.30 -11.96 -28.46
CA SER A 174 1.28 -10.56 -28.94
C SER A 174 0.03 -10.25 -29.76
N THR A 175 -0.39 -11.18 -30.64
CA THR A 175 -1.63 -11.03 -31.42
C THR A 175 -2.85 -10.88 -30.51
N ILE A 176 -2.96 -11.71 -29.47
CA ILE A 176 -4.06 -11.61 -28.49
C ILE A 176 -3.97 -10.28 -27.73
N ALA A 177 -2.79 -9.92 -27.21
CA ALA A 177 -2.59 -8.69 -26.45
C ALA A 177 -2.99 -7.45 -27.25
N HIS A 178 -2.56 -7.36 -28.52
CA HIS A 178 -2.87 -6.23 -29.40
C HIS A 178 -4.37 -6.14 -29.70
N ASN A 179 -5.00 -7.26 -30.06
CA ASN A 179 -6.43 -7.25 -30.38
C ASN A 179 -7.31 -7.00 -29.16
N VAL A 180 -6.92 -7.49 -27.97
CA VAL A 180 -7.63 -7.21 -26.72
C VAL A 180 -7.55 -5.72 -26.39
N ALA A 181 -6.36 -5.12 -26.46
CA ALA A 181 -6.21 -3.69 -26.22
C ALA A 181 -7.03 -2.86 -27.23
N TRP A 182 -6.94 -3.19 -28.51
CA TRP A 182 -7.74 -2.53 -29.55
C TRP A 182 -9.25 -2.68 -29.35
N ALA A 183 -9.73 -3.86 -28.95
CA ALA A 183 -11.14 -4.09 -28.64
C ALA A 183 -11.59 -3.30 -27.41
N ILE A 184 -10.74 -3.19 -26.37
CA ILE A 184 -11.03 -2.32 -25.21
C ILE A 184 -11.14 -0.86 -25.66
N ALA A 185 -10.18 -0.36 -26.44
CA ALA A 185 -10.19 1.01 -26.92
C ALA A 185 -11.41 1.32 -27.80
N ARG A 186 -11.73 0.42 -28.75
CA ARG A 186 -12.78 0.65 -29.74
C ARG A 186 -14.17 0.32 -29.23
N ASP A 187 -14.35 -0.87 -28.65
CA ASP A 187 -15.68 -1.41 -28.34
C ASP A 187 -16.16 -0.96 -26.96
N LEU A 188 -15.24 -0.70 -26.02
CA LEU A 188 -15.58 -0.18 -24.68
C LEU A 188 -15.35 1.33 -24.53
N ALA A 189 -14.75 1.98 -25.54
CA ALA A 189 -14.40 3.40 -25.51
C ALA A 189 -13.60 3.80 -24.25
N MET A 190 -12.64 2.94 -23.86
CA MET A 190 -11.75 3.15 -22.71
C MET A 190 -10.32 3.37 -23.17
N ASP A 191 -9.59 4.27 -22.50
CA ASP A 191 -8.15 4.40 -22.73
C ASP A 191 -7.44 3.09 -22.41
N SER A 192 -6.58 2.64 -23.32
CA SER A 192 -5.81 1.41 -23.17
C SER A 192 -4.37 1.65 -23.58
N VAL A 193 -3.44 1.11 -22.81
CA VAL A 193 -1.99 1.13 -23.10
C VAL A 193 -1.52 -0.28 -23.34
N VAL A 194 -0.75 -0.49 -24.41
CA VAL A 194 -0.01 -1.74 -24.64
C VAL A 194 1.45 -1.52 -24.29
N ALA A 195 1.94 -2.28 -23.32
CA ALA A 195 3.35 -2.34 -22.99
C ALA A 195 3.92 -3.69 -23.45
N ASP A 196 4.83 -3.65 -24.42
CA ASP A 196 5.53 -4.84 -24.90
C ASP A 196 6.82 -5.04 -24.09
N LEU A 197 6.85 -6.10 -23.27
CA LEU A 197 8.00 -6.40 -22.41
C LEU A 197 8.99 -7.38 -23.07
N ASP A 198 8.77 -7.76 -24.33
CA ASP A 198 9.80 -8.42 -25.14
C ASP A 198 10.74 -7.36 -25.75
N LEU A 199 11.74 -6.96 -24.97
CA LEU A 199 12.65 -5.86 -25.36
C LEU A 199 13.46 -6.15 -26.62
N ALA A 200 13.68 -7.43 -26.96
CA ALA A 200 14.51 -7.83 -28.09
C ALA A 200 13.70 -8.05 -29.37
N PHE A 201 12.46 -8.53 -29.25
CA PHE A 201 11.64 -8.96 -30.39
C PHE A 201 10.19 -8.47 -30.34
N GLY A 202 9.90 -7.45 -29.54
CA GLY A 202 8.58 -6.86 -29.41
C GLY A 202 8.01 -6.39 -30.75
N THR A 203 6.71 -6.59 -30.94
CA THR A 203 6.02 -6.28 -32.21
C THR A 203 5.02 -5.15 -32.09
N ALA A 204 4.80 -4.59 -30.89
CA ALA A 204 3.80 -3.54 -30.68
C ALA A 204 3.99 -2.31 -31.57
N GLY A 205 5.22 -1.81 -31.71
CA GLY A 205 5.50 -0.67 -32.60
C GLY A 205 5.16 -0.96 -34.06
N LEU A 206 5.49 -2.16 -34.53
CA LEU A 206 5.21 -2.58 -35.91
C LEU A 206 3.71 -2.77 -36.15
N ASP A 207 3.01 -3.43 -35.23
CA ASP A 207 1.59 -3.74 -35.34
C ASP A 207 0.69 -2.49 -35.19
N TYR A 208 1.13 -1.50 -34.40
CA TYR A 208 0.45 -0.20 -34.27
C TYR A 208 1.01 0.88 -35.21
N ASN A 209 1.98 0.54 -36.05
CA ASN A 209 2.66 1.46 -36.95
C ASN A 209 3.18 2.72 -36.24
N GLN A 210 3.83 2.51 -35.09
CA GLN A 210 4.50 3.52 -34.28
C GLN A 210 6.01 3.20 -34.21
N ASP A 211 6.83 4.23 -34.41
CA ASP A 211 8.29 4.14 -34.26
C ASP A 211 8.78 5.21 -33.28
N PRO A 212 8.54 5.01 -31.97
CA PRO A 212 8.85 6.02 -30.98
C PRO A 212 10.38 6.12 -30.77
N PRO A 213 10.93 7.33 -30.64
CA PRO A 213 12.37 7.54 -30.44
C PRO A 213 12.87 7.09 -29.06
N GLN A 214 11.95 6.86 -28.11
CA GLN A 214 12.21 6.33 -26.77
C GLN A 214 11.23 5.20 -26.52
N GLY A 215 11.73 4.08 -26.02
CA GLY A 215 10.93 2.88 -25.78
C GLY A 215 10.95 2.44 -24.33
N ILE A 216 10.16 1.41 -24.02
CA ILE A 216 10.12 0.82 -22.67
C ILE A 216 11.49 0.29 -22.21
N ALA A 217 12.36 -0.11 -23.15
CA ALA A 217 13.74 -0.52 -22.85
C ALA A 217 14.52 0.58 -22.12
N ASP A 218 14.37 1.85 -22.54
CA ASP A 218 15.05 2.98 -21.90
C ASP A 218 14.58 3.18 -20.45
N ALA A 219 13.28 2.96 -20.19
CA ALA A 219 12.71 3.00 -18.85
C ALA A 219 13.29 1.90 -17.95
N VAL A 220 13.46 0.69 -18.50
CA VAL A 220 13.99 -0.47 -17.78
C VAL A 220 15.47 -0.29 -17.44
N PHE A 221 16.27 0.23 -18.37
CA PHE A 221 17.72 0.39 -18.17
C PHE A 221 18.13 1.68 -17.44
N SER A 222 17.21 2.63 -17.26
CA SER A 222 17.46 3.89 -16.51
C SER A 222 16.36 4.16 -15.46
N PRO A 223 16.19 3.31 -14.44
CA PRO A 223 15.10 3.42 -13.47
C PRO A 223 15.13 4.73 -12.67
N ASP A 224 16.32 5.29 -12.44
CA ASP A 224 16.49 6.56 -11.70
C ASP A 224 16.02 7.79 -12.50
N ARG A 225 15.75 7.64 -13.80
CA ARG A 225 15.31 8.72 -14.71
C ARG A 225 13.81 8.66 -15.04
N VAL A 226 13.07 7.73 -14.46
CA VAL A 226 11.63 7.58 -14.71
C VAL A 226 10.87 8.61 -13.88
N ASP A 227 10.63 9.78 -14.47
CA ASP A 227 9.73 10.81 -13.95
C ASP A 227 8.42 10.88 -14.76
N THR A 228 7.45 11.68 -14.29
CA THR A 228 6.14 11.80 -14.96
C THR A 228 6.29 12.30 -16.41
N ALA A 229 7.20 13.24 -16.65
CA ALA A 229 7.44 13.79 -17.99
C ALA A 229 8.09 12.78 -18.95
N PHE A 230 8.82 11.81 -18.42
CA PHE A 230 9.38 10.69 -19.17
C PHE A 230 8.29 9.67 -19.53
N ILE A 231 7.39 9.34 -18.58
CA ILE A 231 6.25 8.46 -18.86
C ILE A 231 5.30 9.07 -19.90
N ASP A 232 5.01 10.38 -19.82
CA ASP A 232 4.17 11.07 -20.80
C ASP A 232 4.76 11.08 -22.22
N ARG A 233 6.08 10.87 -22.37
CA ARG A 233 6.74 10.75 -23.68
C ARG A 233 6.71 9.33 -24.25
N LEU A 234 6.41 8.33 -23.42
CA LEU A 234 6.30 6.93 -23.82
C LEU A 234 4.87 6.53 -24.22
N LEU A 235 3.88 7.34 -23.84
CA LEU A 235 2.44 7.15 -24.13
C LEU A 235 2.01 8.01 -25.32
#